data_AF-A0A4Y2TEP5-F1
#
_entry.id   AF-A0A4Y2TEP5-F1
#
_cell.length_a   1.000
_cell.length_b   1.000
_cell.length_c   1.000
_cell.angle_alpha   90.00
_cell.angle_beta   90.00
_cell.angle_gamma   90.00
#
_symmetry.space_group_name_H-M   'P 1'
#
loop_
_entity.id
_entity.type
_entity.pdbx_description
1 polymer ?
#
loop_
_entity_poly.entity_id
_entity_poly.type
_entity_poly.pdbx_seq_one_letter_code
_entity_poly.pdbx_strand_id
1 'polypeptide(L)'
;MHVFFVLEFTNLVIASKLERCHPRKGKKLFRTVEVALCLKKGHVIAKCRRKTSCVICGKKHHILLCRNIQSAPVSVNIRKDGSKETVPQRDETLANLTRTPNVLLQTLMVTLRGRDKKRQARAIINSASQRSCILKSTADEMQFESSWKENLSHSLFGGTCTDIINHDVFTVFLSKTDGTYYCNFKALGQDVICGSIPPVAKGEWLQELRENNISFSDENDGPIEILIGADIAGKLMTGGFKLLASGPAAIETKLGWTVFGKKRYARNLR
;
A
#
# COMPACT_ATOMS: atom_id res chain seq x y z
N MET A 1 10.04 -16.81 10.13
CA MET A 1 10.58 -15.55 9.58
C MET A 1 9.50 -14.95 8.69
N HIS A 2 8.79 -13.91 9.15
CA HIS A 2 7.72 -13.29 8.37
C HIS A 2 8.26 -12.03 7.71
N VAL A 3 8.51 -12.11 6.41
CA VAL A 3 9.03 -11.00 5.61
C VAL A 3 7.85 -10.13 5.19
N PHE A 4 7.81 -8.88 5.65
CA PHE A 4 7.01 -7.82 5.02
C PHE A 4 7.96 -6.96 4.19
N PHE A 5 7.74 -6.96 2.88
CA PHE A 5 8.52 -6.23 1.90
C PHE A 5 8.26 -4.72 1.98
N VAL A 6 9.32 -3.92 2.09
CA VAL A 6 9.28 -2.47 1.86
C VAL A 6 10.46 -2.03 1.03
N LEU A 7 10.14 -1.43 -0.12
CA LEU A 7 11.02 -0.79 -1.11
C LEU A 7 11.97 -1.74 -1.85
N GLU A 8 11.81 -1.85 -3.17
CA GLU A 8 12.81 -2.41 -4.08
C GLU A 8 13.31 -1.35 -5.05
N PHE A 9 14.50 -0.81 -4.78
CA PHE A 9 15.24 -0.07 -5.79
C PHE A 9 15.84 -1.05 -6.80
N THR A 10 15.49 -0.90 -8.07
CA THR A 10 16.33 -1.46 -9.15
C THR A 10 17.59 -0.60 -9.25
N ASN A 11 18.75 -1.19 -8.95
CA ASN A 11 20.05 -0.60 -9.29
C ASN A 11 20.21 -0.64 -10.82
N LEU A 12 19.64 0.32 -11.53
CA LEU A 12 20.11 0.66 -12.87
C LEU A 12 21.12 1.78 -12.73
N VAL A 13 22.39 1.41 -12.76
CA VAL A 13 23.50 2.37 -12.89
C VAL A 13 23.37 3.03 -14.26
N ILE A 14 22.77 4.22 -14.29
CA ILE A 14 23.04 5.22 -15.33
C ILE A 14 23.81 6.33 -14.63
N ALA A 15 25.13 6.25 -14.74
CA ALA A 15 26.02 7.32 -14.36
C ALA A 15 25.68 8.56 -15.22
N SER A 16 25.02 9.56 -14.64
CA SER A 16 25.10 10.92 -15.13
C SER A 16 25.62 11.80 -13.99
N LYS A 17 26.85 12.26 -14.21
CA LYS A 17 27.63 13.15 -13.37
C LYS A 17 26.84 14.45 -13.16
N LEU A 18 26.31 14.67 -11.97
CA LEU A 18 25.77 15.97 -11.56
C LEU A 18 26.75 16.61 -10.58
N GLU A 19 27.61 17.45 -11.15
CA GLU A 19 28.52 18.33 -10.43
C GLU A 19 27.72 19.26 -9.50
N ARG A 20 28.25 19.44 -8.28
CA ARG A 20 27.73 20.42 -7.31
C ARG A 20 27.97 21.83 -7.84
N CYS A 21 26.91 22.56 -8.15
CA CYS A 21 26.98 24.01 -8.33
C CYS A 21 26.49 24.73 -7.08
N HIS A 22 27.43 25.38 -6.39
CA HIS A 22 27.16 26.46 -5.43
C HIS A 22 26.58 27.70 -6.15
N PRO A 23 25.73 28.51 -5.51
CA PRO A 23 24.98 29.55 -6.20
C PRO A 23 25.82 30.82 -6.40
N ARG A 24 26.00 31.24 -7.66
CA ARG A 24 26.34 32.63 -7.99
C ARG A 24 25.29 33.23 -8.92
N LYS A 25 24.62 34.24 -8.36
CA LYS A 25 23.94 35.42 -8.95
C LYS A 25 23.32 35.27 -10.35
N GLY A 26 21.98 35.31 -10.35
CA GLY A 26 21.17 35.99 -11.35
C GLY A 26 20.96 35.27 -12.68
N LYS A 27 19.82 34.58 -12.81
CA LYS A 27 18.99 34.50 -14.03
C LYS A 27 17.66 33.80 -13.75
N LYS A 28 16.63 34.25 -14.48
CA LYS A 28 15.17 34.07 -14.30
C LYS A 28 14.74 32.66 -13.89
N LEU A 29 14.08 32.56 -12.73
CA LEU A 29 13.33 31.38 -12.32
C LEU A 29 11.99 31.36 -13.06
N PHE A 30 11.82 30.45 -14.01
CA PHE A 30 10.49 30.09 -14.53
C PHE A 30 9.69 29.49 -13.37
N ARG A 31 8.91 30.34 -12.68
CA ARG A 31 7.98 29.92 -11.62
C ARG A 31 6.83 29.18 -12.27
N THR A 32 6.93 27.85 -12.38
CA THR A 32 5.74 27.00 -12.51
C THR A 32 4.99 27.09 -11.19
N VAL A 33 4.03 28.02 -11.10
CA VAL A 33 3.17 28.15 -9.91
C VAL A 33 2.18 26.98 -9.94
N GLU A 34 2.55 25.87 -9.32
CA GLU A 34 1.60 24.82 -9.00
C GLU A 34 0.69 25.32 -7.88
N VAL A 35 -0.61 25.38 -8.17
CA VAL A 35 -1.59 25.88 -7.19
C VAL A 35 -1.77 24.84 -6.12
N ALA A 36 -1.30 25.17 -4.91
CA ALA A 36 -1.33 24.29 -3.74
C ALA A 36 -2.72 23.74 -3.39
N LEU A 37 -3.83 24.27 -3.89
CA LEU A 37 -5.20 23.77 -3.64
C LEU A 37 -5.66 22.65 -4.58
N CYS A 38 -5.21 22.63 -5.84
CA CYS A 38 -5.73 21.69 -6.83
C CYS A 38 -4.65 20.96 -7.64
N LEU A 39 -3.38 21.32 -7.45
CA LEU A 39 -2.22 20.72 -8.13
C LEU A 39 -2.27 20.81 -9.66
N LYS A 40 -3.23 21.57 -10.22
CA LYS A 40 -3.29 21.87 -11.66
C LYS A 40 -2.43 23.08 -11.97
N LYS A 41 -1.68 22.99 -13.06
CA LYS A 41 -0.88 24.08 -13.63
C LYS A 41 -1.81 25.10 -14.32
N GLY A 42 -1.30 26.31 -14.56
CA GLY A 42 -1.98 27.31 -15.41
C GLY A 42 -2.87 28.34 -14.70
N HIS A 43 -2.87 28.41 -13.37
CA HIS A 43 -3.49 29.52 -12.62
C HIS A 43 -2.75 29.77 -11.31
N VAL A 44 -3.14 30.81 -10.56
CA VAL A 44 -2.62 31.10 -9.20
C VAL A 44 -3.68 30.74 -8.15
N ILE A 45 -3.27 30.58 -6.88
CA ILE A 45 -4.17 30.23 -5.77
C ILE A 45 -5.43 31.12 -5.72
N ALA A 46 -5.27 32.43 -5.93
CA ALA A 46 -6.37 33.39 -5.92
C ALA A 46 -7.42 33.17 -7.03
N LYS A 47 -7.04 32.51 -8.14
CA LYS A 47 -7.91 32.21 -9.30
C LYS A 47 -8.33 30.73 -9.34
N CYS A 48 -8.09 29.97 -8.27
CA CYS A 48 -8.46 28.56 -8.22
C CYS A 48 -9.98 28.39 -8.10
N ARG A 49 -10.59 27.65 -9.02
CA ARG A 49 -12.02 27.32 -8.97
C ARG A 49 -12.37 26.35 -7.82
N ARG A 50 -11.38 25.68 -7.24
CA ARG A 50 -11.56 24.76 -6.11
C ARG A 50 -11.61 25.57 -4.80
N LYS A 51 -12.78 25.61 -4.16
CA LYS A 51 -13.03 26.35 -2.92
C LYS A 51 -12.85 25.52 -1.64
N THR A 52 -12.58 24.22 -1.76
CA THR A 52 -12.52 23.29 -0.61
C THR A 52 -11.24 23.47 0.20
N SER A 53 -11.38 23.57 1.51
CA SER A 53 -10.27 23.53 2.48
C SER A 53 -9.79 22.09 2.69
N CYS A 54 -8.57 21.96 3.21
CA CYS A 54 -8.03 20.68 3.63
C CYS A 54 -8.88 20.06 4.73
N VAL A 55 -9.34 18.84 4.53
CA VAL A 55 -10.17 18.10 5.49
C VAL A 55 -9.42 17.73 6.78
N ILE A 56 -8.08 17.78 6.77
CA ILE A 56 -7.23 17.42 7.93
C ILE A 56 -7.04 18.60 8.89
N CYS A 57 -6.91 19.83 8.38
CA CYS A 57 -6.58 20.99 9.23
C CYS A 57 -7.40 22.26 8.93
N GLY A 58 -8.37 22.20 8.01
CA GLY A 58 -9.22 23.33 7.63
C GLY A 58 -8.54 24.44 6.82
N LYS A 59 -7.23 24.35 6.54
CA LYS A 59 -6.47 25.38 5.80
C LYS A 59 -6.58 25.20 4.28
N LYS A 60 -6.31 26.28 3.51
CA LYS A 60 -6.37 26.30 2.03
C LYS A 60 -5.15 25.64 1.38
N HIS A 61 -5.15 24.31 1.34
CA HIS A 61 -4.20 23.50 0.58
C HIS A 61 -4.81 22.15 0.18
N HIS A 62 -4.18 21.50 -0.78
CA HIS A 62 -4.44 20.13 -1.17
C HIS A 62 -3.99 19.18 -0.06
N ILE A 63 -4.76 18.12 0.19
CA ILE A 63 -4.54 17.18 1.30
C ILE A 63 -3.10 16.66 1.34
N LEU A 64 -2.50 16.37 0.17
CA LEU A 64 -1.11 15.89 0.04
C LEU A 64 -0.03 16.86 0.53
N LEU A 65 -0.37 18.13 0.75
CA LEU A 65 0.55 19.18 1.21
C LEU A 65 0.33 19.57 2.68
N CYS A 66 -0.55 18.86 3.40
CA CYS A 66 -0.89 19.17 4.78
C CYS A 66 0.23 18.76 5.74
N ARG A 67 0.93 19.73 6.35
CA ARG A 67 1.98 19.45 7.37
C ARG A 67 1.44 18.78 8.64
N ASN A 68 0.14 18.95 8.94
CA ASN A 68 -0.49 18.31 10.10
C ASN A 68 -0.76 16.81 9.88
N ILE A 69 -0.42 16.26 8.70
CA ILE A 69 -0.40 14.80 8.49
C ILE A 69 0.65 14.13 9.39
N GLN A 70 1.73 14.84 9.78
CA GLN A 70 2.87 14.28 10.51
C GLN A 70 2.90 14.63 12.01
N SER A 71 1.97 15.45 12.51
CA SER A 71 2.02 15.99 13.88
C SER A 71 0.95 15.41 14.80
N ALA A 72 1.03 14.10 15.08
CA ALA A 72 0.43 13.52 16.28
C ALA A 72 1.58 13.16 17.24
N PRO A 73 1.89 14.00 18.24
CA PRO A 73 2.95 13.68 19.18
C PRO A 73 2.43 12.71 20.23
N VAL A 74 3.04 11.54 20.33
CA VAL A 74 2.99 10.71 21.54
C VAL A 74 4.33 10.92 22.25
N SER A 75 4.36 11.80 23.25
CA SER A 75 5.53 11.96 24.13
C SER A 75 5.51 10.86 25.19
N VAL A 76 6.48 9.95 25.13
CA VAL A 76 6.72 8.95 26.19
C VAL A 76 7.97 9.38 26.95
N ASN A 77 7.80 9.71 28.24
CA ASN A 77 8.89 9.97 29.17
C ASN A 77 9.54 8.64 29.56
N ILE A 78 10.82 8.45 29.22
CA ILE A 78 11.61 7.29 29.66
C ILE A 78 12.50 7.74 30.82
N ARG A 79 12.25 7.19 32.02
CA ARG A 79 13.20 7.22 33.13
C ARG A 79 14.32 6.21 32.83
N LYS A 80 15.57 6.66 32.88
CA LYS A 80 16.75 5.79 32.85
C LYS A 80 16.95 5.19 34.24
N ASP A 81 17.04 3.87 34.32
CA ASP A 81 17.89 3.24 35.33
C ASP A 81 18.72 2.16 34.65
N GLY A 82 19.99 2.09 35.07
CA GLY A 82 21.03 1.31 34.42
C GLY A 82 21.34 0.04 35.19
N SER A 83 21.52 -1.05 34.46
CA SER A 83 22.47 -2.10 34.84
C SER A 83 22.94 -2.82 33.58
N LYS A 84 24.23 -3.13 33.57
CA LYS A 84 24.96 -3.77 32.47
C LYS A 84 24.78 -5.28 32.61
N GLU A 85 24.36 -5.95 31.55
CA GLU A 85 24.67 -7.37 31.35
C GLU A 85 24.66 -7.70 29.84
N THR A 86 25.73 -8.36 29.42
CA THR A 86 26.05 -8.76 28.04
C THR A 86 25.24 -9.99 27.62
N VAL A 87 24.44 -9.86 26.57
CA VAL A 87 23.68 -10.95 25.91
C VAL A 87 23.73 -10.69 24.39
N PRO A 88 23.94 -11.72 23.54
CA PRO A 88 24.33 -11.53 22.15
C PRO A 88 23.24 -10.85 21.33
N GLN A 89 23.66 -9.97 20.41
CA GLN A 89 22.79 -9.34 19.41
C GLN A 89 22.01 -10.40 18.65
N ARG A 90 20.76 -10.60 19.05
CA ARG A 90 19.69 -10.94 18.11
C ARG A 90 19.02 -9.63 17.77
N ASP A 91 19.24 -9.18 16.54
CA ASP A 91 18.38 -8.18 15.93
C ASP A 91 17.01 -8.81 15.75
N GLU A 92 16.16 -8.69 16.77
CA GLU A 92 14.77 -9.07 16.68
C GLU A 92 14.05 -8.03 15.83
N THR A 93 13.66 -8.46 14.65
CA THR A 93 12.93 -7.70 13.64
C THR A 93 11.68 -7.06 14.26
N LEU A 94 11.65 -5.72 14.31
CA LEU A 94 10.51 -4.92 14.78
C LEU A 94 9.37 -4.88 13.75
N ALA A 95 8.96 -6.04 13.23
CA ALA A 95 7.63 -6.15 12.65
C ALA A 95 6.66 -6.29 13.83
N ASN A 96 6.05 -5.17 14.24
CA ASN A 96 4.86 -5.19 15.08
C ASN A 96 3.72 -5.87 14.29
N LEU A 97 3.76 -7.19 14.19
CA LEU A 97 2.54 -7.99 14.05
C LEU A 97 1.93 -8.10 15.44
N THR A 98 1.72 -6.97 16.13
CA THR A 98 0.72 -6.96 17.16
C THR A 98 -0.55 -7.43 16.47
N ARG A 99 -1.13 -8.54 16.95
CA ARG A 99 -2.57 -8.80 16.79
C ARG A 99 -3.30 -7.65 17.47
N THR A 100 -3.19 -6.43 16.94
CA THR A 100 -4.16 -5.40 17.20
C THR A 100 -5.34 -5.82 16.33
N PRO A 101 -6.40 -6.43 16.88
CA PRO A 101 -7.53 -6.97 16.12
C PRO A 101 -8.38 -5.87 15.45
N ASN A 102 -7.80 -4.69 15.27
CA ASN A 102 -8.47 -3.43 15.07
C ASN A 102 -7.93 -2.65 13.88
N VAL A 103 -6.97 -3.17 13.11
CA VAL A 103 -6.48 -2.52 11.89
C VAL A 103 -6.83 -3.39 10.70
N LEU A 104 -7.57 -2.82 9.76
CA LEU A 104 -7.92 -3.47 8.49
C LEU A 104 -6.88 -3.09 7.44
N LEU A 105 -6.57 -4.03 6.56
CA LEU A 105 -5.68 -3.85 5.40
C LEU A 105 -6.52 -3.92 4.12
N GLN A 106 -6.04 -3.31 3.04
CA GLN A 106 -6.74 -3.28 1.76
C GLN A 106 -6.67 -4.64 1.05
N THR A 107 -7.39 -5.63 1.58
CA THR A 107 -7.55 -6.95 0.99
C THR A 107 -8.85 -7.02 0.17
N LEU A 108 -8.86 -7.86 -0.86
CA LEU A 108 -10.04 -8.17 -1.67
C LEU A 108 -9.92 -9.57 -2.27
N MET A 109 -11.05 -10.17 -2.65
CA MET A 109 -11.05 -11.34 -3.54
C MET A 109 -10.99 -10.90 -5.00
N VAL A 110 -10.20 -11.60 -5.78
CA VAL A 110 -10.10 -11.47 -7.23
C VAL A 110 -10.26 -12.85 -7.88
N THR A 111 -10.63 -12.90 -9.15
CA THR A 111 -10.63 -14.14 -9.91
C THR A 111 -9.35 -14.20 -10.75
N LEU A 112 -8.49 -15.17 -10.46
CA LEU A 112 -7.36 -15.56 -11.31
C LEU A 112 -7.89 -16.30 -12.55
N ARG A 113 -7.27 -16.04 -13.70
CA ARG A 113 -7.67 -16.64 -14.98
C ARG A 113 -6.47 -17.30 -15.65
N GLY A 114 -6.41 -18.62 -15.60
CA GLY A 114 -5.46 -19.43 -16.38
C GLY A 114 -6.00 -19.73 -17.77
N ARG A 115 -5.31 -20.60 -18.52
CA ARG A 115 -5.73 -21.03 -19.86
C ARG A 115 -7.12 -21.68 -19.83
N ASP A 116 -7.30 -22.67 -18.96
CA ASP A 116 -8.52 -23.49 -18.90
C ASP A 116 -9.16 -23.52 -17.50
N LYS A 117 -8.73 -22.63 -16.61
CA LYS A 117 -9.17 -22.60 -15.21
C LYS A 117 -9.37 -21.19 -14.70
N LYS A 118 -10.35 -21.04 -13.82
CA LYS A 118 -10.61 -19.81 -13.07
C LYS A 118 -10.80 -20.18 -11.62
N ARG A 119 -10.18 -19.42 -10.72
CA ARG A 119 -10.42 -19.57 -9.29
C ARG A 119 -10.32 -18.23 -8.59
N GLN A 120 -10.94 -18.14 -7.44
CA GLN A 120 -10.80 -16.97 -6.60
C GLN A 120 -9.50 -17.05 -5.80
N ALA A 121 -8.93 -15.89 -5.50
CA ALA A 121 -7.74 -15.73 -4.68
C ALA A 121 -7.81 -14.43 -3.87
N ARG A 122 -7.19 -14.44 -2.69
CA ARG A 122 -7.05 -13.23 -1.86
C ARG A 122 -5.89 -12.39 -2.37
N ALA A 123 -6.16 -11.11 -2.60
CA ALA A 123 -5.16 -10.12 -2.96
C ALA A 123 -5.07 -9.03 -1.88
N ILE A 124 -3.87 -8.49 -1.67
CA ILE A 124 -3.64 -7.29 -0.87
C ILE A 124 -3.09 -6.17 -1.75
N ILE A 125 -3.59 -4.95 -1.56
CA ILE A 125 -3.01 -3.75 -2.16
C ILE A 125 -2.00 -3.18 -1.17
N ASN A 126 -0.73 -3.14 -1.58
CA ASN A 126 0.36 -2.57 -0.79
C ASN A 126 1.20 -1.60 -1.65
N SER A 127 0.85 -0.32 -1.61
CA SER A 127 1.58 0.73 -2.34
C SER A 127 2.97 1.03 -1.79
N ALA A 128 3.35 0.46 -0.64
CA ALA A 128 4.72 0.53 -0.13
C ALA A 128 5.67 -0.50 -0.77
N SER A 129 5.13 -1.48 -1.50
CA SER A 129 5.92 -2.37 -2.35
C SER A 129 5.98 -1.80 -3.77
N GLN A 130 7.17 -1.68 -4.34
CA GLN A 130 7.31 -1.15 -5.70
C GLN A 130 6.80 -2.13 -6.76
N ARG A 131 6.95 -3.44 -6.51
CA ARG A 131 6.57 -4.52 -7.42
C ARG A 131 5.37 -5.30 -6.88
N SER A 132 4.54 -5.75 -7.80
CA SER A 132 3.51 -6.75 -7.52
C SER A 132 4.12 -8.15 -7.42
N CYS A 133 3.52 -9.01 -6.57
CA CYS A 133 3.99 -10.38 -6.33
C CYS A 133 2.83 -11.39 -6.41
N ILE A 134 3.15 -12.65 -6.69
CA ILE A 134 2.25 -13.80 -6.68
C ILE A 134 2.92 -14.97 -5.98
N LEU A 135 2.17 -15.80 -5.25
CA LEU A 135 2.71 -17.05 -4.73
C LEU A 135 3.13 -17.97 -5.88
N LYS A 136 4.34 -18.56 -5.79
CA LYS A 136 4.80 -19.50 -6.82
C LYS A 136 3.86 -20.69 -6.95
N SER A 137 3.40 -21.25 -5.82
CA SER A 137 2.40 -22.31 -5.80
C SER A 137 1.12 -21.93 -6.54
N THR A 138 0.64 -20.69 -6.37
CA THR A 138 -0.53 -20.16 -7.09
C THR A 138 -0.25 -19.99 -8.58
N ALA A 139 0.94 -19.53 -8.97
CA ALA A 139 1.33 -19.40 -10.38
C ALA A 139 1.43 -20.78 -11.07
N ASP A 140 2.03 -21.77 -10.41
CA ASP A 140 2.15 -23.14 -10.88
C ASP A 140 0.78 -23.81 -10.98
N GLU A 141 -0.03 -23.71 -9.93
CA GLU A 141 -1.41 -24.19 -9.92
C GLU A 141 -2.27 -23.49 -10.97
N MET A 142 -1.97 -22.24 -11.34
CA MET A 142 -2.61 -21.52 -12.44
C MET A 142 -1.95 -21.73 -13.81
N GLN A 143 -0.87 -22.53 -13.89
CA GLN A 143 -0.08 -22.79 -15.09
C GLN A 143 0.30 -21.48 -15.82
N PHE A 144 0.69 -20.47 -15.06
CA PHE A 144 1.26 -19.26 -15.65
C PHE A 144 2.68 -19.53 -16.11
N GLU A 145 2.96 -19.22 -17.37
CA GLU A 145 4.31 -19.34 -17.91
C GLU A 145 5.18 -18.19 -17.37
N SER A 146 6.33 -18.55 -16.79
CA SER A 146 7.36 -17.58 -16.41
C SER A 146 7.83 -16.87 -17.67
N SER A 147 7.72 -15.54 -17.66
CA SER A 147 8.08 -14.72 -18.81
C SER A 147 9.61 -14.54 -18.91
N TRP A 148 10.27 -14.34 -17.77
CA TRP A 148 11.73 -14.27 -17.62
C TRP A 148 12.07 -14.34 -16.13
N LYS A 149 13.37 -14.35 -15.81
CA LYS A 149 13.86 -14.26 -14.44
C LYS A 149 14.52 -12.90 -14.15
N GLU A 150 14.24 -12.31 -13.00
CA GLU A 150 14.85 -11.07 -12.51
C GLU A 150 15.69 -11.32 -11.26
N ASN A 151 16.93 -10.82 -11.27
CA ASN A 151 17.78 -10.81 -10.08
C ASN A 151 17.45 -9.57 -9.23
N LEU A 152 16.90 -9.79 -8.05
CA LEU A 152 16.46 -8.73 -7.14
C LEU A 152 16.93 -9.02 -5.71
N SER A 153 17.39 -7.98 -5.03
CA SER A 153 17.59 -7.99 -3.58
C SER A 153 16.47 -7.21 -2.92
N HIS A 154 15.94 -7.71 -1.82
CA HIS A 154 14.83 -7.06 -1.12
C HIS A 154 15.41 -6.18 -0.03
N SER A 155 15.14 -4.88 -0.09
CA SER A 155 15.38 -4.03 1.07
C SER A 155 14.25 -4.23 2.08
N LEU A 156 14.62 -4.25 3.36
CA LEU A 156 13.73 -4.45 4.48
C LEU A 156 13.83 -3.25 5.42
N PHE A 157 12.86 -3.13 6.33
CA PHE A 157 12.91 -2.14 7.38
C PHE A 157 14.21 -2.24 8.19
N GLY A 158 14.83 -1.10 8.47
CA GLY A 158 16.16 -1.04 9.10
C GLY A 158 17.32 -0.97 8.11
N GLY A 159 17.05 -0.96 6.80
CA GLY A 159 18.08 -0.82 5.76
C GLY A 159 18.81 -2.14 5.44
N THR A 160 18.34 -3.25 5.98
CA THR A 160 18.83 -4.59 5.64
C THR A 160 18.43 -4.92 4.20
N CYS A 161 19.35 -5.47 3.43
CA CYS A 161 19.06 -6.03 2.12
C CYS A 161 19.25 -7.55 2.19
N THR A 162 18.37 -8.30 1.55
CA THR A 162 18.64 -9.72 1.29
C THR A 162 19.76 -9.85 0.27
N ASP A 163 20.31 -11.06 0.16
CA ASP A 163 21.08 -11.43 -1.02
C ASP A 163 20.27 -11.23 -2.31
N ILE A 164 20.98 -11.12 -3.42
CA ILE A 164 20.35 -11.10 -4.74
C ILE A 164 19.75 -12.47 -5.00
N ILE A 165 18.43 -12.51 -5.16
CA ILE A 165 17.64 -13.72 -5.41
C ILE A 165 17.09 -13.63 -6.83
N ASN A 166 17.04 -14.77 -7.52
CA ASN A 166 16.49 -14.87 -8.85
C ASN A 166 14.99 -15.17 -8.77
N HIS A 167 14.16 -14.27 -9.26
CA HIS A 167 12.70 -14.38 -9.23
C HIS A 167 12.14 -14.64 -10.61
N ASP A 168 11.32 -15.69 -10.74
CA ASP A 168 10.46 -15.87 -11.91
C ASP A 168 9.42 -14.76 -11.96
N VAL A 169 9.24 -14.17 -13.14
CA VAL A 169 8.26 -13.11 -13.38
C VAL A 169 7.10 -13.67 -14.21
N PHE A 170 5.90 -13.66 -13.65
CA PHE A 170 4.71 -14.20 -14.29
C PHE A 170 3.84 -13.09 -14.87
N THR A 171 3.15 -13.38 -15.98
CA THR A 171 2.02 -12.56 -16.42
C THR A 171 0.76 -13.07 -15.74
N VAL A 172 0.27 -12.31 -14.76
CA VAL A 172 -0.92 -12.66 -13.99
C VAL A 172 -2.15 -12.04 -14.64
N PHE A 173 -3.19 -12.84 -14.86
CA PHE A 173 -4.47 -12.38 -15.41
C PHE A 173 -5.54 -12.41 -14.32
N LEU A 174 -6.10 -11.24 -14.01
CA LEU A 174 -7.15 -11.07 -13.01
C LEU A 174 -8.46 -10.60 -13.63
N SER A 175 -9.55 -10.84 -12.91
CA SER A 175 -10.81 -10.14 -13.07
C SER A 175 -11.41 -9.78 -11.72
N LYS A 176 -12.31 -8.80 -11.73
CA LYS A 176 -13.28 -8.63 -10.64
C LYS A 176 -14.11 -9.92 -10.53
N THR A 177 -14.58 -10.23 -9.33
CA THR A 177 -15.30 -11.49 -9.04
C THR A 177 -16.60 -11.64 -9.83
N ASP A 178 -17.24 -10.54 -10.20
CA ASP A 178 -18.45 -10.50 -11.05
C ASP A 178 -18.14 -10.51 -12.57
N GLY A 179 -16.87 -10.53 -12.96
CA GLY A 179 -16.44 -10.54 -14.36
C GLY A 179 -16.66 -9.22 -15.11
N THR A 180 -16.97 -8.10 -14.43
CA THR A 180 -17.20 -6.81 -15.13
C THR A 180 -15.92 -6.06 -15.46
N TYR A 181 -14.78 -6.45 -14.87
CA TYR A 181 -13.49 -5.84 -15.11
C TYR A 181 -12.38 -6.88 -15.21
N TYR A 182 -11.43 -6.63 -16.11
CA TYR A 182 -10.31 -7.51 -16.40
C TYR A 182 -9.01 -6.72 -16.45
N CYS A 183 -7.93 -7.30 -15.93
CA CYS A 183 -6.59 -6.76 -16.08
C CYS A 183 -5.54 -7.87 -16.12
N ASN A 184 -4.34 -7.50 -16.54
CA ASN A 184 -3.15 -8.33 -16.38
C ASN A 184 -1.94 -7.46 -16.04
N PHE A 185 -0.94 -8.07 -15.41
CA PHE A 185 0.31 -7.41 -15.07
C PHE A 185 1.41 -8.42 -14.78
N LYS A 186 2.64 -7.91 -14.68
CA LYS A 186 3.82 -8.70 -14.31
C LYS A 186 3.93 -8.77 -12.79
N ALA A 187 4.12 -9.96 -12.25
CA ALA A 187 4.28 -10.19 -10.82
C ALA A 187 5.47 -11.10 -10.54
N LEU A 188 6.21 -10.79 -9.47
CA LEU A 188 7.33 -11.60 -8.99
C LEU A 188 6.79 -12.84 -8.26
N GLY A 189 7.32 -14.01 -8.61
CA GLY A 189 7.08 -15.25 -7.88
C GLY A 189 7.75 -15.23 -6.51
N GLN A 190 6.97 -15.44 -5.47
CA GLN A 190 7.44 -15.54 -4.07
C GLN A 190 6.93 -16.83 -3.43
N ASP A 191 7.75 -17.47 -2.60
CA ASP A 191 7.30 -18.66 -1.84
C ASP A 191 6.36 -18.25 -0.68
N VAL A 192 6.58 -17.05 -0.14
CA VAL A 192 5.77 -16.44 0.91
C VAL A 192 5.63 -14.95 0.62
N ILE A 193 4.40 -14.44 0.61
CA ILE A 193 4.11 -12.99 0.44
C ILE A 193 4.08 -12.29 1.80
N CYS A 194 3.35 -12.84 2.77
CA CYS A 194 3.22 -12.27 4.11
C CYS A 194 2.75 -13.35 5.11
N GLY A 195 2.75 -12.99 6.41
CA GLY A 195 2.10 -13.80 7.45
C GLY A 195 0.57 -13.82 7.32
N SER A 196 -0.12 -14.58 8.18
CA SER A 196 -1.58 -14.67 8.17
C SER A 196 -2.23 -13.28 8.38
N ILE A 197 -3.15 -12.93 7.49
CA ILE A 197 -3.97 -11.72 7.56
C ILE A 197 -5.43 -12.16 7.63
N PRO A 198 -6.17 -11.83 8.70
CA PRO A 198 -7.56 -12.26 8.83
C PRO A 198 -8.45 -11.62 7.74
N PRO A 199 -9.53 -12.29 7.30
CA PRO A 199 -10.50 -11.72 6.38
C PRO A 199 -11.20 -10.50 6.96
N VAL A 200 -11.43 -9.49 6.11
CA VAL A 200 -12.08 -8.23 6.51
C VAL A 200 -13.60 -8.41 6.70
N ALA A 201 -14.23 -9.44 6.15
CA ALA A 201 -15.67 -9.66 6.32
C ALA A 201 -16.08 -10.14 7.74
N LYS A 202 -15.17 -10.18 8.72
CA LYS A 202 -15.49 -10.59 10.10
C LYS A 202 -15.56 -9.36 11.02
N GLY A 203 -16.64 -8.57 10.96
CA GLY A 203 -16.91 -7.54 11.99
C GLY A 203 -18.07 -6.57 11.78
N GLU A 204 -18.30 -5.72 12.79
CA GLU A 204 -19.49 -4.86 12.95
C GLU A 204 -19.65 -3.75 11.88
N TRP A 205 -18.57 -3.38 11.18
CA TRP A 205 -18.60 -2.40 10.08
C TRP A 205 -19.35 -2.90 8.84
N LEU A 206 -19.62 -4.20 8.73
CA LEU A 206 -20.40 -4.76 7.63
C LEU A 206 -21.76 -4.09 7.49
N GLN A 207 -22.41 -3.74 8.60
CA GLN A 207 -23.67 -3.01 8.55
C GLN A 207 -23.50 -1.63 7.92
N GLU A 208 -22.48 -0.88 8.38
CA GLU A 208 -22.19 0.44 7.84
C GLU A 208 -21.83 0.40 6.34
N LEU A 209 -21.09 -0.62 5.91
CA LEU A 209 -20.80 -0.84 4.50
C LEU A 209 -22.07 -1.07 3.69
N ARG A 210 -22.98 -1.94 4.18
CA ARG A 210 -24.27 -2.20 3.53
C ARG A 210 -25.14 -0.94 3.42
N GLU A 211 -25.21 -0.14 4.48
CA GLU A 211 -25.94 1.13 4.50
C GLU A 211 -25.38 2.15 3.49
N ASN A 212 -24.10 2.02 3.12
CA ASN A 212 -23.45 2.83 2.10
C ASN A 212 -23.45 2.18 0.71
N ASN A 213 -24.17 1.07 0.50
CA ASN A 213 -24.18 0.29 -0.74
C ASN A 213 -22.78 -0.20 -1.17
N ILE A 214 -21.91 -0.45 -0.20
CA ILE A 214 -20.56 -0.96 -0.42
C ILE A 214 -20.57 -2.47 -0.19
N SER A 215 -20.45 -3.23 -1.28
CA SER A 215 -20.20 -4.67 -1.24
C SER A 215 -18.70 -4.93 -1.23
N PHE A 216 -18.29 -5.88 -0.39
CA PHE A 216 -16.89 -6.18 -0.12
C PHE A 216 -16.66 -7.69 -0.27
N SER A 217 -15.54 -8.09 -0.86
CA SER A 217 -15.36 -9.46 -1.34
C SER A 217 -14.45 -10.36 -0.49
N ASP A 218 -13.61 -9.82 0.41
CA ASP A 218 -12.68 -10.63 1.23
C ASP A 218 -13.37 -11.33 2.41
N GLU A 219 -14.05 -12.42 2.09
CA GLU A 219 -14.84 -13.23 3.01
C GLU A 219 -14.14 -14.54 3.43
N ASN A 220 -13.27 -15.06 2.56
CA ASN A 220 -12.68 -16.39 2.72
C ASN A 220 -11.43 -16.35 3.59
N ASP A 221 -11.30 -17.33 4.48
CA ASP A 221 -10.05 -17.58 5.17
C ASP A 221 -9.01 -18.16 4.20
N GLY A 222 -7.73 -17.88 4.45
CA GLY A 222 -6.64 -18.34 3.58
C GLY A 222 -5.49 -17.34 3.46
N PRO A 223 -4.39 -17.73 2.81
CA PRO A 223 -3.23 -16.87 2.61
C PRO A 223 -3.54 -15.73 1.63
N ILE A 224 -2.77 -14.64 1.71
CA ILE A 224 -2.68 -13.70 0.61
C ILE A 224 -1.85 -14.33 -0.50
N GLU A 225 -2.44 -14.46 -1.68
CA GLU A 225 -1.82 -15.12 -2.82
C GLU A 225 -1.25 -14.12 -3.82
N ILE A 226 -1.73 -12.87 -3.79
CA ILE A 226 -1.32 -11.79 -4.69
C ILE A 226 -1.07 -10.52 -3.87
N LEU A 227 0.09 -9.90 -4.08
CA LEU A 227 0.38 -8.55 -3.63
C LEU A 227 0.35 -7.62 -4.83
N ILE A 228 -0.48 -6.58 -4.77
CA ILE A 228 -0.56 -5.53 -5.77
C ILE A 228 0.28 -4.35 -5.29
N GLY A 229 1.44 -4.18 -5.91
CA GLY A 229 2.41 -3.12 -5.62
C GLY A 229 2.02 -1.78 -6.24
N ALA A 230 2.85 -0.76 -6.01
CA ALA A 230 2.69 0.59 -6.55
C ALA A 230 2.71 0.64 -8.09
N ASP A 231 3.41 -0.30 -8.74
CA ASP A 231 3.44 -0.49 -10.19
C ASP A 231 2.04 -0.66 -10.83
N ILE A 232 1.10 -1.22 -10.06
CA ILE A 232 -0.26 -1.53 -10.51
C ILE A 232 -1.35 -0.81 -9.70
N ALA A 233 -1.16 -0.64 -8.39
CA ALA A 233 -2.19 -0.11 -7.49
C ALA A 233 -2.77 1.22 -7.98
N GLY A 234 -1.94 2.15 -8.44
CA GLY A 234 -2.39 3.45 -8.96
C GLY A 234 -3.33 3.36 -10.16
N LYS A 235 -3.20 2.33 -11.01
CA LYS A 235 -4.05 2.10 -12.19
C LYS A 235 -5.43 1.54 -11.83
N LEU A 236 -5.55 0.94 -10.65
CA LEU A 236 -6.78 0.31 -10.16
C LEU A 236 -7.68 1.27 -9.38
N MET A 237 -7.13 2.35 -8.83
CA MET A 237 -7.92 3.32 -8.05
C MET A 237 -8.93 4.05 -8.95
N THR A 238 -10.19 4.13 -8.51
CA THR A 238 -11.26 4.86 -9.21
C THR A 238 -11.49 6.27 -8.65
N GLY A 239 -11.04 6.50 -7.42
CA GLY A 239 -11.34 7.71 -6.65
C GLY A 239 -12.56 7.60 -5.74
N GLY A 240 -13.29 6.47 -5.80
CA GLY A 240 -14.34 6.16 -4.83
C GLY A 240 -13.74 6.03 -3.43
N PHE A 241 -14.28 6.79 -2.48
CA PHE A 241 -13.78 6.88 -1.12
C PHE A 241 -14.94 7.13 -0.16
N LYS A 242 -14.98 6.39 0.94
CA LYS A 242 -15.90 6.62 2.05
C LYS A 242 -15.15 6.45 3.37
N LEU A 243 -15.13 7.50 4.19
CA LEU A 243 -14.75 7.37 5.59
C LEU A 243 -15.94 6.84 6.38
N LEU A 244 -15.75 5.74 7.09
CA LEU A 244 -16.74 5.15 7.97
C LEU A 244 -16.75 5.88 9.31
N ALA A 245 -17.93 6.08 9.89
CA ALA A 245 -18.15 6.60 11.23
C ALA A 245 -17.41 5.76 12.29
N SER A 246 -17.33 4.44 12.07
CA SER A 246 -16.53 3.51 12.87
C SER A 246 -15.01 3.75 12.80
N GLY A 247 -14.52 4.57 11.86
CA GLY A 247 -13.12 4.99 11.74
C GLY A 247 -12.38 4.51 10.49
N PRO A 248 -12.53 3.25 10.02
CA PRO A 248 -11.90 2.78 8.79
C PRO A 248 -12.37 3.56 7.56
N ALA A 249 -11.60 3.48 6.48
CA ALA A 249 -11.99 4.04 5.19
C ALA A 249 -12.18 2.91 4.17
N ALA A 250 -13.26 3.01 3.39
CA ALA A 250 -13.48 2.21 2.20
C ALA A 250 -12.93 2.94 0.97
N ILE A 251 -12.16 2.23 0.15
CA ILE A 251 -11.58 2.71 -1.10
C ILE A 251 -12.06 1.81 -2.24
N GLU A 252 -12.62 2.42 -3.27
CA GLU A 252 -13.04 1.72 -4.47
C GLU A 252 -11.87 1.53 -5.44
N THR A 253 -11.80 0.32 -5.97
CA THR A 253 -10.90 -0.04 -7.05
C THR A 253 -11.68 -0.69 -8.18
N LYS A 254 -11.07 -0.77 -9.37
CA LYS A 254 -11.64 -1.50 -10.51
C LYS A 254 -11.86 -2.99 -10.23
N LEU A 255 -11.21 -3.56 -9.21
CA LEU A 255 -11.38 -4.95 -8.77
C LEU A 255 -12.38 -5.11 -7.62
N GLY A 256 -12.96 -4.02 -7.11
CA GLY A 256 -13.89 -4.03 -5.98
C GLY A 256 -13.48 -3.05 -4.87
N TRP A 257 -14.32 -2.96 -3.84
CA TRP A 257 -14.06 -2.13 -2.68
C TRP A 257 -13.06 -2.81 -1.73
N THR A 258 -12.21 -2.00 -1.12
CA THR A 258 -11.30 -2.38 -0.04
C THR A 258 -11.60 -1.56 1.20
N VAL A 259 -11.28 -2.07 2.40
CA VAL A 259 -11.42 -1.31 3.66
C VAL A 259 -10.10 -1.34 4.41
N PHE A 260 -9.67 -0.19 4.94
CA PHE A 260 -8.43 -0.11 5.70
C PHE A 260 -8.49 0.91 6.84
N GLY A 261 -7.58 0.75 7.79
CA GLY A 261 -7.43 1.67 8.92
C GLY A 261 -7.93 1.10 10.24
N LYS A 262 -7.74 1.89 11.30
CA LYS A 262 -8.00 1.47 12.68
C LYS A 262 -9.46 1.70 13.08
N LYS A 263 -10.04 0.76 13.81
CA LYS A 263 -11.33 0.93 14.50
C LYS A 263 -11.24 2.03 15.56
N ARG A 264 -12.28 2.87 15.64
CA ARG A 264 -12.56 3.66 16.83
C ARG A 264 -13.31 2.76 17.80
N TYR A 265 -12.82 2.65 19.04
CA TYR A 265 -13.66 2.11 20.11
C TYR A 265 -14.82 3.09 20.31
N ALA A 266 -16.04 2.57 20.46
CA ALA A 266 -17.12 3.35 21.03
C ALA A 266 -16.59 3.91 22.36
N ARG A 267 -16.55 5.24 22.50
CA ARG A 267 -16.40 5.81 23.83
C ARG A 267 -17.67 5.41 24.55
N ASN A 268 -17.57 4.51 25.51
CA ASN A 268 -18.59 4.38 26.53
C ASN A 268 -18.66 5.77 27.18
N LEU A 269 -19.69 6.55 26.79
CA LEU A 269 -20.12 7.70 27.55
C LEU A 269 -20.63 7.12 28.87
N ARG A 270 -19.75 7.09 29.87
CA ARG A 270 -20.14 6.99 31.27
C ARG A 270 -20.57 8.36 31.75
#